data_AF-A0A3L7J0S4-F1
#
_entry.id   AF-A0A3L7J0S4-F1
#
_cell.length_a   1.000
_cell.length_b   1.000
_cell.length_c   1.000
_cell.angle_alpha   90.00
_cell.angle_beta   90.00
_cell.angle_gamma   90.00
#
_symmetry.space_group_name_H-M   'P 1'
#
loop_
_entity.id
_entity.type
_entity.pdbx_description
1 polymer ?
#
loop_
_entity_poly.entity_id
_entity_poly.type
_entity_poly.pdbx_seq_one_letter_code
_entity_poly.pdbx_strand_id
1 'polypeptide(L)'
;MPRADFAGSAKYRFMTGISASTANTQPLVTDELIEQRVSDLIGRASRRQLWLLFLDSDNVQLPLLIPTDDYPGRPTPDHANELANGIRHIAGAARAAQVILVWERYAGSDLTPLDRAWAQQLHNACSGIGVPIRAQLLSHKRGVRWLAPDDYLS
;
A
#
# COMPACT_ATOMS: atom_id res chain seq x y z
N MET A 1 -43.61 0.99 -8.22
CA MET A 1 -42.74 2.07 -8.72
C MET A 1 -41.36 1.48 -9.03
N PRO A 2 -40.74 1.84 -10.16
CA PRO A 2 -39.62 1.08 -10.73
C PRO A 2 -38.25 1.40 -10.09
N ARG A 3 -37.34 0.43 -10.23
CA ARG A 3 -35.90 0.45 -9.93
C ARG A 3 -35.20 1.66 -10.53
N ALA A 4 -34.23 2.20 -9.80
CA ALA A 4 -33.08 2.88 -10.39
C ALA A 4 -31.90 1.89 -10.38
N ASP A 5 -31.65 1.28 -11.54
CA ASP A 5 -30.42 0.56 -11.84
C ASP A 5 -29.29 1.59 -11.99
N PHE A 6 -28.30 1.56 -11.11
CA PHE A 6 -27.03 2.25 -11.31
C PHE A 6 -26.10 1.33 -12.11
N ALA A 7 -26.14 1.49 -13.43
CA ALA A 7 -25.09 1.00 -14.32
C ALA A 7 -23.94 2.02 -14.33
N GLY A 8 -22.79 1.64 -13.78
CA GLY A 8 -21.58 2.48 -13.74
C GLY A 8 -20.36 1.77 -13.16
N SER A 9 -19.63 1.06 -14.02
CA SER A 9 -18.23 0.58 -13.90
C SER A 9 -17.84 -0.37 -12.74
N ALA A 10 -17.63 -1.63 -13.10
CA ALA A 10 -17.21 -2.75 -12.28
C ALA A 10 -15.70 -2.76 -11.90
N LYS A 11 -15.08 -1.61 -11.59
CA LYS A 11 -13.61 -1.53 -11.36
C LYS A 11 -13.15 -1.40 -9.90
N TYR A 12 -14.05 -1.30 -8.91
CA TYR A 12 -13.69 -1.12 -7.48
C TYR A 12 -14.23 -2.22 -6.57
N ARG A 13 -14.43 -3.43 -7.12
CA ARG A 13 -14.81 -4.58 -6.31
C ARG A 13 -13.51 -5.12 -5.70
N PHE A 14 -13.50 -5.39 -4.40
CA PHE A 14 -12.44 -6.02 -3.59
C PHE A 14 -11.50 -5.13 -2.74
N MET A 15 -11.68 -3.81 -2.67
CA MET A 15 -11.00 -2.98 -1.63
C MET A 15 -11.77 -2.99 -0.31
N THR A 16 -11.99 -4.18 0.26
CA THR A 16 -12.60 -4.30 1.58
C THR A 16 -11.55 -3.94 2.62
N GLY A 17 -11.62 -2.71 3.17
CA GLY A 17 -10.76 -2.29 4.26
C GLY A 17 -10.99 -3.15 5.49
N ILE A 18 -9.90 -3.61 6.10
CA ILE A 18 -9.92 -4.33 7.38
C ILE A 18 -9.56 -3.31 8.47
N SER A 19 -10.32 -3.31 9.57
CA SER A 19 -9.95 -2.56 10.77
C SER A 19 -8.70 -3.18 11.38
N ALA A 20 -7.56 -2.51 11.28
CA ALA A 20 -6.35 -2.87 12.01
C ALA A 20 -6.42 -2.33 13.44
N SER A 21 -7.36 -2.83 14.25
CA SER A 21 -7.50 -2.43 15.64
C SER A 21 -6.68 -3.33 16.56
N THR A 22 -5.41 -2.97 16.75
CA THR A 22 -4.72 -3.08 18.05
C THR A 22 -4.62 -1.65 18.56
N ALA A 23 -5.10 -1.35 19.77
CA ALA A 23 -5.17 0.02 20.28
C ALA A 23 -3.76 0.62 20.46
N ASN A 24 -3.13 1.05 19.37
CA ASN A 24 -1.77 1.56 19.37
C ASN A 24 -1.73 2.90 18.62
N THR A 25 -2.02 3.95 19.40
CA THR A 25 -1.92 5.37 19.02
C THR A 25 -0.47 5.86 18.97
N GLN A 26 0.52 4.97 19.07
CA GLN A 26 1.93 5.32 18.96
C GLN A 26 2.24 5.87 17.56
N PRO A 27 2.78 7.11 17.47
CA PRO A 27 3.31 7.66 16.23
C PRO A 27 4.44 6.80 15.66
N LEU A 28 4.41 6.57 14.34
CA LEU A 28 5.43 5.83 13.60
C LEU A 28 6.52 6.77 13.08
N VAL A 29 7.31 7.32 14.00
CA VAL A 29 8.30 8.38 13.70
C VAL A 29 9.65 7.86 13.22
N THR A 30 9.94 6.56 13.35
CA THR A 30 11.17 5.93 12.84
C THR A 30 10.86 4.79 11.89
N ASP A 31 11.83 4.43 11.06
CA ASP A 31 11.69 3.35 10.10
C ASP A 31 11.58 1.99 10.81
N GLU A 32 12.26 1.79 11.94
CA GLU A 32 12.15 0.59 12.77
C GLU A 32 10.74 0.41 13.35
N LEU A 33 10.10 1.51 13.78
CA LEU A 33 8.71 1.47 14.26
C LEU A 33 7.74 1.09 13.14
N ILE A 34 7.99 1.55 11.92
CA ILE A 34 7.19 1.18 10.75
C ILE A 34 7.40 -0.30 10.41
N GLU A 35 8.65 -0.76 10.35
CA GLU A 35 8.98 -2.17 10.10
C GLU A 35 8.34 -3.09 11.15
N GLN A 36 8.47 -2.75 12.44
CA GLN A 36 7.84 -3.53 13.51
C GLN A 36 6.31 -3.54 13.36
N ARG A 37 5.68 -2.40 13.08
CA ARG A 37 4.23 -2.32 12.87
C ARG A 37 3.79 -3.20 11.70
N VAL A 38 4.52 -3.16 10.59
CA VAL A 38 4.23 -3.97 9.41
C VAL A 38 4.46 -5.46 9.68
N SER A 39 5.49 -5.81 10.45
CA SER A 39 5.72 -7.17 10.92
C SER A 39 4.59 -7.69 11.79
N ASP A 40 4.04 -6.86 12.69
CA ASP A 40 2.96 -7.27 13.59
C ASP A 40 1.62 -7.44 12.87
N LEU A 41 1.33 -6.60 11.86
CA LEU A 41 0.06 -6.59 11.15
C LEU A 41 0.00 -7.55 9.96
N ILE A 42 1.08 -7.61 9.17
CA ILE A 42 1.14 -8.37 7.91
C ILE A 42 2.03 -9.60 8.10
N GLY A 43 3.17 -9.43 8.78
CA GLY A 43 4.12 -10.49 9.04
C GLY A 43 4.75 -11.06 7.77
N ARG A 44 5.12 -12.34 7.83
CA ARG A 44 5.69 -13.05 6.67
C ARG A 44 4.65 -13.21 5.57
N ALA A 45 5.12 -13.18 4.34
CA ALA A 45 4.25 -13.38 3.19
C ALA A 45 3.57 -14.74 3.21
N SER A 46 2.40 -14.78 2.58
CA SER A 46 1.57 -15.96 2.33
C SER A 46 1.05 -15.98 0.90
N ARG A 47 0.93 -14.82 0.25
CA ARG A 47 0.38 -14.64 -1.10
C ARG A 47 1.00 -13.43 -1.80
N ARG A 48 0.57 -13.18 -3.04
CA ARG A 48 0.87 -11.94 -3.77
C ARG A 48 -0.22 -10.91 -3.47
N GLN A 49 0.14 -9.82 -2.80
CA GLN A 49 -0.81 -8.78 -2.42
C GLN A 49 -0.07 -7.45 -2.18
N LEU A 50 -0.72 -6.32 -2.41
CA LEU A 50 -0.27 -5.01 -1.93
C LEU A 50 -1.11 -4.64 -0.71
N TRP A 51 -0.47 -4.18 0.36
CA TRP A 51 -1.18 -3.63 1.51
C TRP A 51 -0.97 -2.12 1.59
N LEU A 52 -2.04 -1.42 1.92
CA LEU A 52 -2.04 0.03 2.15
C LEU A 52 -2.32 0.28 3.63
N LEU A 53 -1.41 0.99 4.31
CA LEU A 53 -1.61 1.52 5.66
C LEU A 53 -1.56 3.04 5.58
N PHE A 54 -2.52 3.71 6.17
CA PHE A 54 -2.61 5.17 6.13
C PHE A 54 -2.23 5.78 7.46
N LEU A 55 -1.48 6.88 7.43
CA LEU A 55 -1.15 7.64 8.63
C LEU A 55 -1.80 9.02 8.56
N ASP A 56 -2.18 9.56 9.72
CA ASP A 56 -2.56 10.97 9.85
C ASP A 56 -1.32 11.90 9.88
N SER A 57 -1.56 13.19 10.12
CA SER A 57 -0.52 14.22 10.20
C SER A 57 0.45 14.06 11.38
N ASP A 58 0.05 13.31 12.42
CA ASP A 58 0.86 13.06 13.61
C ASP A 58 1.65 11.75 13.49
N ASN A 59 1.66 11.14 12.29
CA ASN A 59 2.25 9.83 12.00
C ASN A 59 1.58 8.68 12.75
N VAL A 60 0.34 8.86 13.22
CA VAL A 60 -0.43 7.78 13.85
C VAL A 60 -1.13 6.98 12.76
N GLN A 61 -1.05 5.66 12.85
CA GLN A 61 -1.73 4.78 11.92
C GLN A 61 -3.24 4.89 12.11
N LEU A 62 -3.95 5.24 11.03
CA LEU A 62 -5.40 5.13 10.97
C LEU A 62 -5.81 3.65 11.11
N PRO A 63 -7.02 3.35 11.61
CA PRO A 63 -7.52 1.98 11.73
C PRO A 63 -7.94 1.40 10.36
N LEU A 64 -7.10 1.59 9.34
CA LEU A 64 -7.37 1.26 7.95
C LEU A 64 -6.19 0.49 7.37
N LEU A 65 -6.40 -0.80 7.12
CA LEU A 65 -5.48 -1.69 6.42
C LEU A 65 -6.20 -2.27 5.21
N ILE A 66 -5.76 -1.91 4.01
CA ILE A 66 -6.45 -2.29 2.77
C ILE A 66 -5.60 -3.29 1.99
N PRO A 67 -6.06 -4.54 1.83
CA PRO A 67 -5.46 -5.46 0.88
C PRO A 67 -5.85 -5.08 -0.56
N THR A 68 -4.93 -5.25 -1.49
CA THR A 68 -5.12 -5.02 -2.93
C THR A 68 -4.36 -6.11 -3.71
N ASP A 69 -5.08 -7.05 -4.29
CA ASP A 69 -4.53 -8.18 -5.05
C ASP A 69 -4.80 -8.09 -6.56
N ASP A 70 -5.79 -7.29 -6.96
CA ASP A 70 -6.16 -7.04 -8.36
C ASP A 70 -5.26 -6.00 -9.05
N TYR A 71 -3.97 -6.32 -9.16
CA TYR A 71 -3.02 -5.54 -9.96
C TYR A 71 -2.21 -6.46 -10.88
N PRO A 72 -1.91 -6.02 -12.11
CA PRO A 72 -1.38 -6.91 -13.15
C PRO A 72 0.01 -7.45 -12.82
N GLY A 73 0.37 -8.56 -13.46
CA GLY A 73 1.67 -9.21 -13.25
C GLY A 73 2.88 -8.32 -13.56
N ARG A 74 2.71 -7.27 -14.38
CA ARG A 74 3.74 -6.25 -14.65
C ARG A 74 3.11 -4.85 -14.58
N PRO A 75 3.83 -3.85 -14.05
CA PRO A 75 3.35 -2.49 -14.06
C PRO A 75 3.35 -1.92 -15.48
N THR A 76 2.31 -1.17 -15.81
CA THR A 76 2.37 -0.14 -16.86
C THR A 76 2.13 1.21 -16.18
N PRO A 77 2.49 2.33 -16.82
CA PRO A 77 2.18 3.66 -16.29
C PRO A 77 0.69 3.83 -15.96
N ASP A 78 -0.21 3.35 -16.82
CA ASP A 78 -1.66 3.44 -16.61
C ASP A 78 -2.11 2.69 -15.35
N HIS A 79 -1.63 1.46 -15.14
CA HIS A 79 -1.99 0.69 -13.95
C HIS A 79 -1.44 1.32 -12.66
N ALA A 80 -0.23 1.88 -12.69
CA ALA A 80 0.33 2.60 -11.55
C ALA A 80 -0.46 3.88 -11.25
N ASN A 81 -0.88 4.61 -12.29
CA ASN A 81 -1.73 5.79 -12.17
C ASN A 81 -3.13 5.45 -11.63
N GLU A 82 -3.74 4.35 -12.07
CA GLU A 82 -5.02 3.86 -11.54
C GLU A 82 -4.91 3.55 -10.04
N LEU A 83 -3.86 2.82 -9.61
CA LEU A 83 -3.60 2.53 -8.20
C LEU A 83 -3.34 3.81 -7.39
N ALA A 84 -2.51 4.72 -7.89
CA ALA A 84 -2.22 5.99 -7.22
C ALA A 84 -3.49 6.83 -7.02
N ASN A 85 -4.37 6.88 -8.03
CA ASN A 85 -5.67 7.55 -7.92
C ASN A 85 -6.59 6.90 -6.88
N GLY A 86 -6.61 5.57 -6.81
CA GLY A 86 -7.32 4.83 -5.76
C GLY A 86 -6.80 5.17 -4.36
N ILE A 87 -5.48 5.17 -4.18
CA ILE A 87 -4.83 5.56 -2.92
C ILE A 87 -5.19 7.00 -2.55
N ARG A 88 -5.11 7.94 -3.50
CA ARG A 88 -5.48 9.35 -3.30
C ARG A 88 -6.93 9.51 -2.84
N HIS A 89 -7.84 8.77 -3.48
CA HIS A 89 -9.26 8.81 -3.13
C HIS A 89 -9.49 8.35 -1.68
N ILE A 90 -8.89 7.23 -1.29
CA ILE A 90 -8.97 6.71 0.08
C ILE A 90 -8.34 7.69 1.07
N ALA A 91 -7.13 8.19 0.78
CA ALA A 91 -6.43 9.12 1.64
C ALA A 91 -7.26 10.38 1.91
N GLY A 92 -7.90 10.93 0.86
CA GLY A 92 -8.79 12.08 0.99
C GLY A 92 -10.03 11.78 1.85
N ALA A 93 -10.68 10.63 1.63
CA ALA A 93 -11.85 10.21 2.40
C ALA A 93 -11.52 9.95 3.89
N ALA A 94 -10.36 9.37 4.17
CA ALA A 94 -9.88 9.06 5.52
C ALA A 94 -9.12 10.22 6.19
N ARG A 95 -8.89 11.34 5.48
CA ARG A 95 -8.03 12.45 5.91
C ARG A 95 -6.61 11.99 6.28
N ALA A 96 -6.09 11.01 5.57
CA ALA A 96 -4.72 10.55 5.74
C ALA A 96 -3.74 11.58 5.18
N ALA A 97 -2.61 11.78 5.86
CA ALA A 97 -1.52 12.63 5.39
C ALA A 97 -0.55 11.86 4.47
N GLN A 98 -0.42 10.55 4.66
CA GLN A 98 0.58 9.73 3.97
C GLN A 98 0.20 8.25 3.99
N VAL A 99 0.83 7.46 3.12
CA VAL A 99 0.60 6.02 2.98
C VAL A 99 1.91 5.23 3.14
N ILE A 100 1.83 4.06 3.77
CA ILE A 100 2.85 3.02 3.75
C ILE A 100 2.37 1.91 2.79
N LEU A 101 3.24 1.51 1.87
CA LEU A 101 2.97 0.47 0.89
C LEU A 101 3.74 -0.80 1.25
N VAL A 102 3.07 -1.94 1.31
CA VAL A 102 3.73 -3.23 1.60
C VAL A 102 3.45 -4.23 0.49
N TRP A 103 4.49 -4.57 -0.25
CA TRP A 103 4.47 -5.58 -1.29
C TRP A 103 4.60 -6.97 -0.65
N GLU A 104 3.54 -7.75 -0.61
CA GLU A 104 3.56 -9.14 -0.14
C GLU A 104 3.84 -10.07 -1.31
N ARG A 105 4.87 -10.92 -1.19
CA ARG A 105 5.05 -12.10 -2.05
C ARG A 105 5.78 -13.22 -1.34
N TYR A 106 5.35 -14.46 -1.56
CA TYR A 106 5.98 -15.64 -0.95
C TYR A 106 7.30 -16.02 -1.63
N ALA A 107 8.35 -15.25 -1.38
CA ALA A 107 9.68 -15.44 -1.96
C ALA A 107 10.78 -14.90 -1.02
N GLY A 108 12.04 -14.87 -1.49
CA GLY A 108 13.17 -14.32 -0.74
C GLY A 108 13.09 -12.80 -0.52
N SER A 109 13.97 -12.28 0.32
CA SER A 109 14.12 -10.85 0.64
C SER A 109 14.79 -10.02 -0.47
N ASP A 110 15.31 -10.69 -1.51
CA ASP A 110 15.97 -10.03 -2.64
C ASP A 110 14.92 -9.48 -3.59
N LEU A 111 15.07 -8.21 -3.97
CA LEU A 111 14.21 -7.59 -4.96
C LEU A 111 14.43 -8.19 -6.35
N THR A 112 13.34 -8.57 -6.98
CA THR A 112 13.31 -8.93 -8.39
C THR A 112 13.19 -7.65 -9.24
N PRO A 113 13.54 -7.69 -10.53
CA PRO A 113 13.29 -6.57 -11.44
C PRO A 113 11.81 -6.14 -11.46
N LEU A 114 10.89 -7.09 -11.25
CA LEU A 114 9.47 -6.80 -11.20
C LEU A 114 9.07 -6.02 -9.94
N ASP A 115 9.63 -6.36 -8.78
CA ASP A 115 9.37 -5.62 -7.54
C ASP A 115 9.84 -4.16 -7.68
N ARG A 116 11.05 -3.97 -8.22
CA ARG A 116 11.59 -2.62 -8.47
C ARG A 116 10.71 -1.84 -9.41
N ALA A 117 10.29 -2.45 -10.52
CA ALA A 117 9.42 -1.79 -11.48
C ALA A 117 8.10 -1.35 -10.85
N TRP A 118 7.47 -2.19 -10.02
CA TRP A 118 6.23 -1.82 -9.32
C TRP A 118 6.45 -0.72 -8.29
N ALA A 119 7.47 -0.86 -7.44
CA ALA A 119 7.81 0.14 -6.42
C ALA A 119 8.14 1.50 -7.03
N GLN A 120 8.88 1.53 -8.14
CA GLN A 120 9.25 2.73 -8.89
C GLN A 120 8.04 3.38 -9.55
N GLN A 121 7.25 2.61 -10.31
CA GLN A 121 6.11 3.14 -11.06
C GLN A 121 5.04 3.71 -10.11
N LEU A 122 4.73 3.01 -9.02
CA LEU A 122 3.76 3.50 -8.04
C LEU A 122 4.31 4.70 -7.25
N HIS A 123 5.61 4.72 -6.94
CA HIS A 123 6.25 5.90 -6.35
C HIS A 123 6.09 7.13 -7.24
N ASN A 124 6.45 7.01 -8.51
CA ASN A 124 6.36 8.10 -9.49
C ASN A 124 4.91 8.55 -9.70
N ALA A 125 3.96 7.61 -9.81
CA ALA A 125 2.55 7.92 -9.97
C ALA A 125 1.98 8.68 -8.76
N CYS A 126 2.26 8.22 -7.53
CA CYS A 126 1.84 8.90 -6.31
C CYS A 126 2.48 10.29 -6.18
N SER A 127 3.77 10.40 -6.45
CA SER A 127 4.50 11.68 -6.46
C SER A 127 3.87 12.67 -7.45
N GLY A 128 3.57 12.21 -8.67
CA GLY A 128 2.95 13.02 -9.72
C GLY A 128 1.57 13.58 -9.38
N ILE A 129 0.85 12.98 -8.42
CA ILE A 129 -0.46 13.44 -7.95
C ILE A 129 -0.45 13.97 -6.51
N GLY A 130 0.74 14.14 -5.92
CA GLY A 130 0.90 14.71 -4.57
C GLY A 130 0.44 13.81 -3.43
N VAL A 131 0.51 12.48 -3.59
CA VAL A 131 0.26 11.52 -2.49
C VAL A 131 1.60 11.17 -1.82
N PRO A 132 1.82 11.57 -0.56
CA PRO A 132 3.06 11.25 0.15
C PRO A 132 3.13 9.76 0.49
N ILE A 133 4.20 9.10 0.05
CA ILE A 133 4.54 7.74 0.47
C ILE A 133 5.55 7.85 1.62
N ARG A 134 5.16 7.43 2.82
CA ARG A 134 6.03 7.40 3.99
C ARG A 134 7.10 6.31 3.89
N ALA A 135 6.71 5.16 3.35
CA ALA A 135 7.57 3.98 3.26
C ALA A 135 7.07 3.00 2.20
N GLN A 136 8.01 2.23 1.64
CA GLN A 136 7.71 1.00 0.91
C GLN A 136 8.44 -0.16 1.58
N LEU A 137 7.74 -1.29 1.78
CA LEU A 137 8.29 -2.49 2.39
C LEU A 137 7.97 -3.72 1.53
N LEU A 138 8.80 -4.75 1.66
CA LEU A 138 8.56 -6.08 1.13
C LEU A 138 8.24 -7.03 2.28
N SER A 139 7.04 -7.60 2.29
CA SER A 139 6.75 -8.81 3.06
C SER A 139 7.17 -10.02 2.22
N HIS A 140 8.07 -10.84 2.79
CA HIS A 140 8.68 -11.99 2.16
C HIS A 140 8.57 -13.23 3.06
N LYS A 141 9.03 -14.39 2.59
CA LYS A 141 8.80 -15.69 3.28
C LYS A 141 9.38 -15.81 4.69
N ARG A 142 10.26 -14.89 5.11
CA ARG A 142 10.93 -14.90 6.42
C ARG A 142 10.59 -13.70 7.31
N GLY A 143 9.81 -12.73 6.82
CA GLY A 143 9.54 -11.50 7.55
C GLY A 143 9.28 -10.33 6.61
N VAL A 144 9.61 -9.14 7.08
CA VAL A 144 9.43 -7.88 6.36
C VAL A 144 10.78 -7.19 6.20
N ARG A 145 10.94 -6.40 5.15
CA ARG A 145 12.17 -5.66 4.85
C ARG A 145 11.81 -4.28 4.30
N TRP A 146 12.52 -3.24 4.76
CA TRP A 146 12.48 -1.92 4.16
C TRP A 146 13.02 -1.89 2.72
N LEU A 147 12.35 -1.11 1.87
CA LEU A 147 12.83 -0.78 0.53
C LEU A 147 13.35 0.65 0.55
N ALA A 148 14.68 0.80 0.56
CA ALA A 148 15.29 2.12 0.43
C ALA A 148 14.97 2.69 -0.96
N PRO A 149 14.81 4.01 -1.13
CA PRO A 149 14.60 4.60 -2.45
C PRO A 149 15.60 4.11 -3.50
N ASP A 150 16.88 3.99 -3.14
CA ASP A 150 17.95 3.49 -4.02
C ASP A 150 17.72 2.06 -4.52
N ASP A 151 16.94 1.25 -3.79
CA ASP A 151 16.61 -0.11 -4.19
C ASP A 151 15.70 -0.16 -5.44
N TYR A 152 14.95 0.91 -5.74
CA TYR A 152 13.94 0.96 -6.81
C TYR A 152 13.92 2.25 -7.65
N LEU A 153 14.60 3.33 -7.27
CA LEU A 153 14.74 4.56 -8.05
C LEU A 153 16.00 4.60 -8.91
N SER A 154 16.79 3.51 -8.90
CA SER A 154 18.00 3.35 -9.71
C SER A 154 17.75 3.21 -11.21
#